data_AF-A0A3M8QA97-F1
#
_entry.id   AF-A0A3M8QA97-F1
#
_cell.length_a   1.000
_cell.length_b   1.000
_cell.length_c   1.000
_cell.angle_alpha   90.00
_cell.angle_beta   90.00
_cell.angle_gamma   90.00
#
_symmetry.space_group_name_H-M   'P 1'
#
loop_
_entity.id
_entity.type
_entity.pdbx_description
1 polymer ?
#
loop_
_entity_poly.entity_id
_entity_poly.type
_entity_poly.pdbx_seq_one_letter_code
_entity_poly.pdbx_strand_id
1 'polypeptide(L)' 'MTRSIHDQLTSVRVARVAEICGITRKAVYGWIARGRLPRTEYTKETNYAEKIEKATNGLVTAKELLKPAKTPTEAA' A
#
# COMPACT_ATOMS: atom_id res chain seq x y z
N MET A 1 14.34 9.69 6.09
CA MET A 1 14.24 9.08 4.75
C MET A 1 12.81 8.56 4.57
N THR A 2 12.02 9.11 3.67
CA THR A 2 10.65 8.62 3.39
C THR A 2 10.74 7.44 2.44
N ARG A 3 10.27 6.25 2.84
CA ARG A 3 10.26 5.07 1.97
C ARG A 3 9.04 5.13 1.06
N SER A 4 9.23 4.99 -0.25
CA SER A 4 8.13 4.91 -1.20
C SER A 4 7.39 3.57 -1.06
N ILE A 5 6.11 3.54 -1.44
CA ILE A 5 5.31 2.31 -1.44
C ILE A 5 5.98 1.17 -2.23
N HIS A 6 6.67 1.50 -3.32
CA HIS A 6 7.46 0.53 -4.08
C HIS A 6 8.51 -0.17 -3.22
N ASP A 7 9.30 0.59 -2.45
CA ASP A 7 10.33 0.06 -1.56
C ASP A 7 9.73 -0.79 -0.43
N GLN A 8 8.64 -0.32 0.17
CA GLN A 8 7.94 -1.05 1.24
C GLN A 8 7.35 -2.38 0.75
N LEU A 9 6.68 -2.38 -0.40
CA LEU A 9 6.09 -3.59 -1.00
C LEU A 9 7.16 -4.56 -1.52
N THR A 10 8.28 -4.04 -2.03
CA THR A 10 9.40 -4.86 -2.50
C THR A 10 10.10 -5.55 -1.34
N SER A 11 10.29 -4.86 -0.22
CA SER A 11 10.86 -5.42 1.02
C SER A 11 10.05 -6.60 1.56
N VAL A 12 8.71 -6.50 1.54
CA VAL A 12 7.79 -7.54 2.04
C VAL A 12 7.52 -8.65 1.02
N ARG A 13 7.84 -8.41 -0.27
CA ARG A 13 7.42 -9.14 -1.47
C ARG A 13 5.96 -8.89 -1.85
N VAL A 14 5.77 -8.42 -3.08
CA VAL A 14 4.48 -8.16 -3.75
C VAL A 14 3.52 -9.35 -3.68
N ALA A 15 4.04 -10.58 -3.83
CA ALA A 15 3.23 -11.80 -3.77
C ALA A 15 2.58 -11.98 -2.39
N ARG A 16 3.34 -11.78 -1.31
CA ARG A 16 2.84 -11.93 0.06
C ARG A 16 1.79 -10.87 0.37
N VAL A 17 2.01 -9.64 -0.07
CA VAL A 17 1.03 -8.55 0.08
C VAL A 17 -0.28 -8.88 -0.65
N ALA A 18 -0.19 -9.44 -1.86
CA ALA A 18 -1.36 -9.86 -2.63
C ALA A 18 -2.16 -10.92 -1.87
N GLU A 19 -1.50 -11.93 -1.31
CA GLU A 19 -2.13 -12.99 -0.52
C GLU A 19 -2.80 -12.46 0.76
N ILE A 20 -2.09 -11.62 1.53
CA ILE A 20 -2.61 -10.99 2.76
C ILE A 20 -3.86 -10.14 2.47
N CYS A 21 -3.82 -9.38 1.38
CA CYS A 21 -4.92 -8.52 0.99
C CYS A 21 -6.06 -9.29 0.30
N GLY A 22 -5.84 -10.54 -0.12
CA GLY A 22 -6.79 -11.32 -0.90
C GLY A 22 -7.03 -10.77 -2.30
N ILE A 23 -6.02 -10.10 -2.87
CA ILE A 23 -6.10 -9.45 -4.18
C ILE A 23 -5.09 -10.03 -5.15
N THR A 24 -5.26 -9.77 -6.43
CA THR A 24 -4.31 -10.20 -7.46
C THR A 24 -3.01 -9.40 -7.37
N ARG A 25 -1.86 -10.05 -7.62
CA ARG A 25 -0.54 -9.38 -7.77
C ARG A 25 -0.60 -8.14 -8.68
N LYS A 26 -1.40 -8.20 -9.75
CA LYS A 26 -1.64 -7.08 -10.68
C LYS A 26 -2.21 -5.83 -9.98
N ALA A 27 -3.08 -6.00 -8.99
CA ALA A 27 -3.60 -4.89 -8.19
C ALA A 27 -2.47 -4.23 -7.38
N VAL A 28 -1.61 -5.03 -6.75
CA VAL A 28 -0.44 -4.54 -6.01
C VAL A 28 0.55 -3.80 -6.94
N TYR A 29 0.82 -4.34 -8.13
CA TYR A 29 1.60 -3.61 -9.14
C TYR A 29 0.93 -2.30 -9.57
N GLY A 30 -0.40 -2.28 -9.64
CA GLY A 30 -1.17 -1.06 -9.87
C GLY A 30 -1.00 -0.01 -8.77
N TRP A 31 -0.80 -0.43 -7.51
CA TRP A 31 -0.49 0.47 -6.39
C TRP A 31 0.94 1.00 -6.48
N ILE A 32 1.90 0.14 -6.85
CA ILE A 32 3.30 0.52 -7.08
C ILE A 32 3.39 1.54 -8.21
N ALA A 33 2.73 1.27 -9.34
CA ALA A 33 2.73 2.16 -10.52
C ALA A 33 2.11 3.53 -10.21
N ARG A 34 1.05 3.56 -9.39
CA ARG A 34 0.43 4.81 -8.94
C ARG A 34 1.19 5.47 -7.77
N GLY A 35 2.10 4.74 -7.13
CA GLY A 35 2.81 5.17 -5.92
C GLY A 35 1.89 5.41 -4.72
N ARG A 36 0.66 4.85 -4.72
CA ARG A 36 -0.39 5.09 -3.71
C ARG A 36 -1.40 3.95 -3.65
N LEU A 37 -1.93 3.72 -2.45
CA LEU A 37 -3.02 2.79 -2.19
C LEU A 37 -4.32 3.24 -2.88
N PRO A 38 -5.27 2.32 -3.12
CA PRO A 38 -6.54 2.66 -3.75
C PRO A 38 -7.35 3.65 -2.90
N ARG A 39 -8.16 4.49 -3.55
CA ARG A 39 -9.01 5.50 -2.89
C ARG A 39 -9.94 4.90 -1.82
N THR A 40 -10.27 3.62 -1.94
CA THR A 40 -11.07 2.85 -0.97
C THR A 40 -10.41 2.77 0.41
N GLU A 41 -9.08 2.88 0.48
CA GLU A 41 -8.34 2.98 1.75
C GLU A 41 -8.54 4.35 2.41
N TYR A 42 -8.66 5.41 1.60
CA TYR A 42 -8.90 6.76 2.09
C TYR A 42 -10.36 6.94 2.54
N THR A 43 -11.30 6.19 1.96
CA THR A 43 -12.71 6.15 2.39
C THR A 43 -12.99 5.11 3.49
N LYS A 44 -11.97 4.39 3.96
CA LYS A 44 -12.06 3.30 4.96
C LYS A 44 -12.98 2.13 4.55
N GLU A 45 -13.24 1.95 3.27
CA GLU A 45 -13.97 0.78 2.76
C GLU A 45 -13.07 -0.48 2.76
N THR A 46 -11.75 -0.29 2.71
CA THR A 46 -10.76 -1.37 2.76
C THR A 46 -9.60 -1.01 3.68
N ASN A 47 -9.14 -1.99 4.47
CA ASN A 47 -8.01 -1.85 5.40
C ASN A 47 -6.80 -2.70 4.93
N TYR A 48 -6.36 -2.55 3.68
CA TYR A 48 -5.16 -3.24 3.19
C TYR A 48 -3.91 -2.79 3.94
N ALA A 49 -3.79 -1.50 4.26
CA ALA A 49 -2.63 -0.97 4.97
C ALA A 49 -2.47 -1.62 6.36
N GLU A 50 -3.56 -1.79 7.11
CA GLU A 50 -3.54 -2.48 8.42
C GLU A 50 -3.30 -3.98 8.30
N LYS A 51 -3.87 -4.64 7.27
CA LYS A 51 -3.59 -6.06 7.00
C LYS A 51 -2.11 -6.30 6.72
N ILE A 52 -1.51 -5.43 5.90
CA ILE A 52 -0.07 -5.48 5.59
C ILE A 52 0.75 -5.22 6.85
N GLU A 53 0.38 -4.24 7.67
CA GLU A 53 1.06 -3.96 8.94
C GLU A 53 1.06 -5.16 9.89
N LYS A 54 -0.10 -5.76 10.10
CA LYS A 54 -0.23 -6.97 10.94
C LYS A 54 0.58 -8.14 10.38
N ALA A 55 0.50 -8.38 9.08
CA ALA A 55 1.17 -9.51 8.46
C ALA A 55 2.70 -9.34 8.33
N THR A 56 3.17 -8.09 8.35
CA THR A 56 4.60 -7.75 8.35
C THR A 56 5.13 -7.48 9.74
N ASN A 57 4.31 -7.68 10.78
CA ASN A 57 4.66 -7.52 12.17
C ASN A 57 5.26 -6.12 12.48
N GLY A 58 4.76 -5.08 11.81
CA GLY A 58 5.21 -3.69 11.97
C GLY A 58 6.40 -3.25 11.10
N LEU A 59 6.92 -4.11 10.20
CA LEU A 59 7.95 -3.71 9.22
C LEU A 59 7.45 -2.60 8.27
N VAL A 60 6.16 -2.65 7.91
CA VAL A 60 5.50 -1.65 7.09
C VAL A 60 4.25 -1.18 7.83
N THR A 61 4.23 0.06 8.30
CA THR A 61 3.08 0.60 9.03
C THR A 61 2.06 1.21 8.07
N ALA A 62 0.79 1.11 8.44
CA ALA A 62 -0.31 1.66 7.64
C ALA A 62 -0.13 3.16 7.40
N LYS A 63 0.37 3.89 8.42
CA LYS A 63 0.68 5.32 8.32
C LYS A 63 1.77 5.65 7.31
N GLU A 64 2.77 4.80 7.14
CA GLU A 64 3.82 5.02 6.13
C GLU A 64 3.28 4.74 4.72
N LEU A 65 2.48 3.68 4.56
CA LEU A 65 1.78 3.42 3.29
C LEU A 65 0.77 4.53 2.92
N LEU A 66 0.12 5.13 3.92
CA LEU A 66 -0.84 6.23 3.78
C LEU A 66 -0.18 7.60 3.68
N LYS A 67 1.14 7.73 3.88
CA LYS A 67 1.91 8.95 3.69
C LYS A 67 2.52 8.98 2.29
N PRO A 68 1.81 9.48 1.27
CA PRO A 68 2.47 9.80 0.01
C PRO A 68 3.49 10.91 0.29
N ALA A 69 4.76 10.67 -0.04
CA ALA A 69 5.70 11.76 -0.22
C ALA A 69 5.14 12.66 -1.35
N LYS A 70 4.55 13.81 -0.97
CA LYS A 70 4.06 14.98 -1.76
C LYS A 70 4.01 14.82 -3.30
N THR A 71 2.97 15.13 -4.08
CA THR A 71 1.62 15.76 -3.98
C THR A 71 0.92 15.51 -5.38
N PRO A 72 -0.11 16.23 -5.86
CA PRO A 72 -1.50 15.75 -5.93
C PRO A 72 -2.11 15.75 -7.36
N THR A 73 -2.85 14.72 -7.77
CA THR A 73 -3.96 14.91 -8.72
C THR A 73 -4.93 13.74 -8.64
N GLU A 74 -6.17 14.02 -8.21
CA GLU A 74 -7.31 14.15 -9.11
C GLU A 74 -8.57 14.39 -8.27
N ALA A 75 -8.99 15.65 -8.20
CA ALA A 75 -10.37 16.02 -8.00
C ALA A 75 -11.07 15.88 -9.37
N ALA A 76 -12.15 15.11 -9.43
CA ALA A 76 -13.22 15.18 -10.40
C ALA A 76 -14.39 14.38 -9.82
#